data_AF-A0A9E5RKV0-F1
#
_entry.id   AF-A0A9E5RKV0-F1
#
_cell.length_a   1.000
_cell.length_b   1.000
_cell.length_c   1.000
_cell.angle_alpha   90.00
_cell.angle_beta   90.00
_cell.angle_gamma   90.00
#
_symmetry.space_group_name_H-M   'P 1'
#
loop_
_entity.id
_entity.type
_entity.pdbx_description
1 polymer ?
#
loop_
_entity_poly.entity_id
_entity_poly.type
_entity_poly.pdbx_seq_one_letter_code
_entity_poly.pdbx_strand_id
1 'polypeptide(L)' 'MVSHVQTDQNRAISNLEYDLLTALHNKAEAVKAYETYIQDAQSMDSQPCVELFQKLRESDKQQAQEIRQHLQQVMQNGRM' A
#
# COMPACT_ATOMS: atom_id res chain seq x y z
N MET A 1 13.16 -31.21 -8.41
CA MET A 1 12.25 -30.12 -8.82
C MET A 1 13.11 -28.89 -9.03
N VAL A 2 13.31 -28.45 -10.28
CA VAL A 2 14.24 -27.37 -10.61
C VAL A 2 13.54 -26.04 -10.34
N SER A 3 13.90 -25.39 -9.25
CA SER A 3 13.47 -24.02 -8.94
C SER A 3 14.05 -23.08 -10.00
N HIS A 4 13.25 -22.73 -11.01
CA HIS A 4 13.58 -21.66 -11.94
C HIS A 4 13.40 -20.33 -11.21
N VAL A 5 14.48 -19.82 -10.62
CA VAL A 5 14.57 -18.38 -10.34
C VAL A 5 14.79 -17.72 -11.70
N GLN A 6 13.70 -17.29 -12.35
CA GLN A 6 13.78 -16.48 -13.56
C GLN A 6 14.55 -15.21 -13.23
N THR A 7 15.68 -15.06 -13.91
CA THR A 7 16.64 -13.97 -13.75
C THR A 7 16.00 -12.65 -14.17
N ASP A 8 15.96 -11.68 -13.25
CA ASP A 8 15.53 -10.27 -13.35
C ASP A 8 16.30 -9.43 -14.41
N GLN A 9 16.88 -10.03 -15.43
CA GLN A 9 17.92 -9.42 -16.29
C GLN A 9 17.40 -8.37 -17.29
N ASN A 10 16.10 -8.05 -17.29
CA ASN A 10 15.51 -7.09 -18.23
C ASN A 10 14.52 -6.10 -17.60
N ARG A 11 14.50 -5.97 -16.27
CA ARG A 11 13.62 -5.02 -15.56
C ARG A 11 14.44 -3.93 -14.88
N ALA A 12 13.89 -2.71 -14.87
CA ALA A 12 14.51 -1.56 -14.20
C ALA A 12 14.53 -1.70 -12.66
N ILE A 13 13.64 -2.52 -12.11
CA ILE A 13 13.55 -2.89 -10.69
C ILE A 13 13.21 -4.38 -10.58
N SER A 14 13.60 -5.00 -9.47
CA SER A 14 13.26 -6.39 -9.15
C SER A 14 11.75 -6.56 -8.93
N ASN A 15 11.27 -7.81 -9.03
CA ASN A 15 9.88 -8.14 -8.74
C ASN A 15 9.45 -7.70 -7.33
N LEU A 16 10.30 -7.92 -6.32
CA LEU A 16 9.97 -7.57 -4.94
C LEU A 16 9.84 -6.04 -4.74
N GLU A 17 10.71 -5.26 -5.38
CA GLU A 17 10.60 -3.79 -5.37
C GLU A 17 9.31 -3.32 -6.05
N TYR A 18 8.97 -3.92 -7.19
CA TYR A 18 7.74 -3.61 -7.91
C TYR A 18 6.50 -3.93 -7.07
N ASP A 19 6.48 -5.09 -6.40
CA ASP A 19 5.37 -5.53 -5.58
C ASP A 19 5.16 -4.60 -4.37
N LEU A 20 6.25 -4.24 -3.67
CA LEU A 20 6.19 -3.30 -2.55
C LEU A 20 5.79 -1.89 -2.97
N LEU A 21 6.30 -1.40 -4.11
CA LEU A 21 5.92 -0.11 -4.66
C LEU A 21 4.43 -0.09 -5.04
N THR A 22 3.94 -1.17 -5.66
CA THR A 22 2.54 -1.31 -6.04
C THR A 22 1.64 -1.37 -4.81
N ALA A 23 2.03 -2.13 -3.78
CA ALA A 23 1.31 -2.19 -2.51
C ALA A 23 1.24 -0.81 -1.83
N LEU A 24 2.35 -0.08 -1.81
CA LEU A 24 2.42 1.28 -1.27
C LEU A 24 1.50 2.25 -2.04
N HIS A 25 1.53 2.19 -3.38
CA HIS A 25 0.68 3.00 -4.24
C HIS A 25 -0.81 2.75 -3.95
N ASN A 26 -1.22 1.49 -3.89
CA ASN A 26 -2.61 1.11 -3.63
C ASN A 26 -3.09 1.62 -2.26
N LYS A 27 -2.25 1.54 -1.22
CA LYS A 27 -2.57 2.08 0.11
C LYS A 27 -2.69 3.60 0.09
N ALA A 28 -1.81 4.30 -0.63
CA ALA A 28 -1.87 5.75 -0.76
C ALA A 28 -3.16 6.21 -1.47
N GLU A 29 -3.55 5.53 -2.55
CA GLU A 29 -4.81 5.82 -3.25
C GLU A 29 -6.04 5.54 -2.37
N ALA A 30 -6.03 4.46 -1.59
CA ALA A 30 -7.10 4.17 -0.63
C ALA A 30 -7.22 5.28 0.43
N VAL A 31 -6.11 5.71 1.04
CA VAL A 31 -6.08 6.80 2.03
C VAL A 31 -6.68 8.09 1.47
N LYS A 32 -6.37 8.42 0.22
CA LYS A 32 -6.92 9.57 -0.48
C LYS A 32 -8.42 9.41 -0.74
N ALA A 33 -8.86 8.24 -1.21
CA ALA A 33 -10.26 7.97 -1.50
C ALA A 33 -11.15 8.00 -0.24
N TYR A 34 -10.63 7.59 0.91
CA TYR A 34 -11.38 7.63 2.17
C TYR A 34 -11.82 9.04 2.57
N GLU A 35 -11.14 10.10 2.14
CA GLU A 35 -11.58 11.47 2.41
C GLU A 35 -12.94 11.77 1.76
N THR A 36 -13.11 11.38 0.49
CA THR A 36 -14.39 11.45 -0.20
C THR A 36 -15.43 10.54 0.44
N TYR A 37 -15.07 9.30 0.79
CA TYR A 37 -16.04 8.36 1.36
C TYR A 37 -16.53 8.79 2.75
N ILE A 38 -15.68 9.44 3.55
CA ILE A 38 -16.06 10.05 4.82
C ILE A 38 -17.04 11.20 4.58
N GLN A 39 -16.78 12.06 3.59
CA GLN A 39 -17.69 13.17 3.23
C GLN A 39 -19.06 12.66 2.76
N ASP A 40 -19.08 11.60 1.95
CA ASP A 40 -20.32 10.97 1.48
C ASP A 40 -21.10 10.37 2.65
N ALA A 41 -20.43 9.66 3.56
CA ALA A 41 -21.04 9.07 4.75
C ALA A 41 -21.60 10.15 5.71
N GLN A 42 -20.89 11.27 5.87
CA GLN A 42 -21.38 12.44 6.62
C GLN A 42 -22.62 13.05 5.97
N SER A 43 -22.62 13.20 4.64
CA SER A 43 -23.75 13.77 3.89
C SER A 43 -25.00 12.89 3.93
N MET A 44 -24.84 11.61 4.26
CA MET A 44 -25.93 10.64 4.44
C MET A 44 -26.31 10.41 5.90
N ASP A 45 -25.78 11.22 6.84
CA ASP A 45 -25.97 11.07 8.30
C ASP A 45 -25.63 9.67 8.83
N SER A 46 -24.70 8.95 8.17
CA SER A 46 -24.30 7.59 8.53
C SER A 46 -23.05 7.57 9.40
N GLN A 47 -23.23 7.85 10.70
CA GLN A 47 -22.14 7.83 11.68
C GLN A 47 -21.34 6.51 11.72
N PRO A 48 -21.96 5.30 11.64
CA PRO A 48 -21.19 4.05 11.61
C PRO A 48 -20.26 3.94 10.39
N CYS A 49 -20.67 4.48 9.23
CA CYS A 49 -19.83 4.48 8.04
C CYS A 49 -18.68 5.48 8.16
N VAL A 50 -18.92 6.65 8.77
CA VAL A 50 -17.85 7.63 9.07
C VAL A 50 -16.76 6.99 9.93
N GLU A 51 -17.15 6.33 11.02
CA GLU A 51 -16.22 5.66 11.94
C GLU A 51 -15.45 4.53 11.26
N LEU A 52 -16.13 3.73 10.43
CA LEU A 52 -15.49 2.68 9.66
C LEU A 52 -14.43 3.24 8.71
N PHE A 53 -14.76 4.24 7.89
CA PHE A 53 -13.80 4.79 6.92
C PHE A 53 -12.64 5.54 7.61
N GLN A 54 -12.88 6.21 8.74
CA GLN A 54 -11.80 6.78 9.56
C GLN A 54 -10.85 5.71 10.07
N LYS A 55 -11.38 4.59 10.60
CA LYS A 55 -10.57 3.47 11.06
C LYS A 55 -9.74 2.84 9.93
N LEU A 56 -10.37 2.62 8.77
CA LEU A 56 -9.68 2.09 7.58
C LEU A 56 -8.56 3.03 7.12
N ARG A 57 -8.82 4.34 7.08
CA ARG A 57 -7.82 5.34 6.70
C ARG A 57 -6.60 5.34 7.61
N GLU A 58 -6.79 5.28 8.93
CA GLU A 58 -5.66 5.25 9.86
C GLU A 58 -4.89 3.93 9.78
N SER A 59 -5.58 2.80 9.60
CA SER A 59 -4.93 1.50 9.37
C SER A 59 -4.08 1.50 8.10
N ASP A 60 -4.61 2.00 6.98
CA ASP A 60 -3.89 2.03 5.70
C ASP A 60 -2.70 3.01 5.72
N LYS A 61 -2.79 4.12 6.47
CA LYS A 61 -1.62 5.00 6.71
C LYS A 61 -0.50 4.28 7.45
N GLN A 62 -0.83 3.53 8.50
CA GLN A 62 0.16 2.76 9.27
C GLN A 62 0.82 1.69 8.39
N GLN A 63 0.01 0.94 7.63
CA GLN A 63 0.51 -0.08 6.70
C GLN A 63 1.36 0.54 5.56
N ALA A 64 0.94 1.67 4.99
CA ALA A 64 1.74 2.39 3.99
C ALA A 64 3.10 2.81 4.55
N GLN A 65 3.15 3.26 5.81
CA GLN A 65 4.40 3.62 6.47
C GLN A 65 5.34 2.41 6.64
N GLU A 66 4.82 1.26 7.03
CA GLU A 66 5.56 0.02 7.18
C GLU A 66 6.09 -0.48 5.82
N ILE A 67 5.23 -0.52 4.79
CA ILE A 67 5.63 -0.90 3.43
C ILE A 67 6.73 0.03 2.91
N ARG A 68 6.60 1.34 3.15
CA ARG A 68 7.62 2.32 2.75
C ARG A 68 8.98 2.03 3.40
N GLN A 69 9.01 1.67 4.68
CA GLN A 69 10.25 1.31 5.38
C GLN A 69 10.87 0.05 4.78
N HIS A 70 10.08 -0.98 4.50
CA HIS A 70 10.59 -2.21 3.88
C HIS A 70 11.05 -1.98 2.44
N LEU A 71 10.33 -1.19 1.64
CA LEU A 71 10.75 -0.82 0.30
C LEU A 71 12.12 -0.13 0.32
N GLN A 72 12.33 0.80 1.25
CA GLN A 72 13.63 1.46 1.42
C GLN A 72 14.75 0.47 1.75
N GLN A 73 14.49 -0.53 2.59
CA GLN A 73 15.46 -1.57 2.92
C GLN A 73 15.77 -2.46 1.72
N VAL A 74 14.75 -2.87 0.96
CA VAL A 74 14.93 -3.70 -0.25
C VAL A 74 15.72 -2.94 -1.31
N MET A 75 15.43 -1.67 -1.55
CA MET A 75 16.15 -0.86 -2.54
C MET A 75 17.61 -0.59 -2.14
N GLN A 76 17.92 -0.53 -0.83
CA GLN A 76 19.30 -0.34 -0.34
C GLN A 76 20.11 -1.63 -0.34
N ASN A 77 19.50 -2.75 0.03
CA ASN A 77 20.22 -4.00 0.30
C ASN A 77 20.08 -5.05 -0.81
N GLY A 78 19.22 -4.83 -1.82
CA GLY A 78 19.01 -5.73 -2.96
C GLY A 78 18.30 -7.04 -2.62
N ARG A 79 18.12 -7.36 -1.33
CA ARG A 79 17.31 -8.44 -0.73
C ARG A 79 17.38 -8.27 0.80
N MET A 80 16.26 -8.51 1.51
CA MET A 80 16.32 -8.91 2.92
C MET A 80 16.59 -10.41 3.00
#